data_AF-A0A6B3IJW6-F1
#
_entry.id   AF-A0A6B3IJW6-F1
#
_cell.length_a   1.000
_cell.length_b   1.000
_cell.length_c   1.000
_cell.angle_alpha   90.00
_cell.angle_beta   90.00
_cell.angle_gamma   90.00
#
_symmetry.space_group_name_H-M   'P 1'
#
loop_
_entity.id
_entity.type
_entity.pdbx_description
1 polymer ?
#
loop_
_entity_poly.entity_id
_entity_poly.type
_entity_poly.pdbx_seq_one_letter_code
_entity_poly.pdbx_strand_id
1 'polypeptide(L)'
;LRNPLGAASAGVLLLLVVAVLLAPLIAPQAPDASALGAAFEGPSAAHPLGMDSAGRDILSRLLYGGRNTLGGALIALGVALALG
;
A
#
# COMPACT_ATOMS: atom_id res chain seq x y z
N LEU A 1 -20.56 6.93 -19.43
CA LEU A 1 -20.55 6.36 -18.07
C LEU A 1 -21.88 6.69 -17.40
N ARG A 2 -22.75 5.70 -17.13
CA ARG A 2 -24.12 5.92 -16.63
C ARG A 2 -24.18 6.37 -15.15
N ASN A 3 -23.06 6.27 -14.42
CA ASN A 3 -22.89 6.82 -13.07
C ASN A 3 -21.45 7.39 -12.95
N PRO A 4 -21.26 8.72 -12.99
CA PRO A 4 -19.93 9.33 -12.98
C PRO A 4 -19.20 9.14 -11.65
N LEU A 5 -19.93 9.09 -10.53
CA LEU A 5 -19.36 8.84 -9.20
C LEU A 5 -18.84 7.41 -9.09
N GLY A 6 -19.61 6.43 -9.58
CA GLY A 6 -19.18 5.04 -9.62
C GLY A 6 -17.90 4.84 -10.45
N ALA A 7 -17.79 5.55 -11.57
CA ALA A 7 -16.59 5.53 -12.41
C ALA A 7 -15.37 6.14 -11.71
N ALA A 8 -15.55 7.27 -11.03
CA ALA A 8 -14.48 7.92 -10.28
C ALA A 8 -13.95 7.04 -9.15
N SER A 9 -14.85 6.44 -8.35
CA SER A 9 -14.48 5.52 -7.28
C SER A 9 -13.74 4.28 -7.80
N ALA A 10 -14.22 3.70 -8.92
CA ALA A 10 -13.53 2.59 -9.57
C ALA A 10 -12.14 2.98 -10.07
N GLY A 11 -11.99 4.20 -10.62
CA GLY A 11 -10.69 4.73 -11.04
C GLY A 11 -9.71 4.89 -9.89
N VAL A 12 -10.15 5.43 -8.75
CA VAL A 12 -9.32 5.57 -7.54
C VAL A 12 -8.90 4.20 -7.01
N LEU A 13 -9.83 3.25 -6.92
CA LEU A 13 -9.53 1.88 -6.49
C LEU A 13 -8.52 1.20 -7.42
N LEU A 14 -8.71 1.34 -8.73
CA LEU A 14 -7.78 0.80 -9.72
C LEU A 14 -6.37 1.39 -9.54
N LEU A 15 -6.27 2.71 -9.33
CA LEU A 15 -5.01 3.38 -9.08
C LEU A 15 -4.32 2.85 -7.82
N LEU A 16 -5.06 2.65 -6.73
CA LEU A 16 -4.52 2.07 -5.50
C LEU A 16 -4.03 0.64 -5.70
N VAL A 17 -4.81 -0.20 -6.40
CA VAL A 17 -4.39 -1.58 -6.71
C VAL A 17 -3.11 -1.57 -7.54
N VAL A 18 -3.03 -0.74 -8.57
CA VAL A 18 -1.83 -0.63 -9.41
C VAL A 18 -0.63 -0.15 -8.59
N ALA A 19 -0.78 0.87 -7.75
CA ALA A 19 0.30 1.36 -6.89
C ALA A 19 0.81 0.27 -5.94
N VAL A 20 -0.09 -0.49 -5.31
CA VAL A 20 0.23 -1.60 -4.41
C VAL A 20 0.94 -2.74 -5.14
N LEU A 21 0.50 -3.11 -6.34
CA LEU A 21 1.16 -4.15 -7.14
C LEU A 21 2.56 -3.72 -7.60
N LEU A 22 2.72 -2.43 -7.91
CA LEU A 22 4.00 -1.84 -8.31
C LEU A 22 4.88 -1.44 -7.12
N ALA A 23 4.54 -1.81 -5.88
CA ALA A 23 5.33 -1.50 -4.70
C ALA A 23 6.84 -1.81 -4.84
N PRO A 24 7.28 -2.95 -5.42
CA PRO A 24 8.72 -3.23 -5.57
C PRO A 24 9.47 -2.24 -6.47
N LEU A 25 8.76 -1.54 -7.35
CA LEU A 25 9.35 -0.59 -8.29
C LEU A 25 9.30 0.85 -7.75
N ILE A 26 8.24 1.20 -7.01
CA ILE A 26 7.97 2.58 -6.60
C ILE A 26 8.23 2.87 -5.12
N ALA A 27 8.36 1.84 -4.28
CA ALA A 27 8.64 2.03 -2.87
C ALA A 27 10.06 2.60 -2.68
N PRO A 28 10.24 3.69 -1.91
CA PRO A 28 11.55 4.28 -1.69
C PRO A 28 12.55 3.33 -1.04
N GLN A 29 12.10 2.52 -0.08
CA GLN A 29 12.96 1.63 0.72
C GLN A 29 12.29 0.28 1.01
N ALA A 30 13.08 -0.67 1.51
CA ALA A 30 12.54 -1.92 2.01
C ALA A 30 11.57 -1.65 3.19
N PRO A 31 10.37 -2.29 3.22
CA PRO A 31 9.31 -1.96 4.19
C PRO A 31 9.65 -2.31 5.64
N ASP A 32 10.67 -3.14 5.85
CA ASP A 32 11.20 -3.61 7.12
C ASP A 32 12.52 -2.93 7.53
N ALA A 33 13.15 -2.17 6.62
CA ALA A 33 14.33 -1.37 6.92
C ALA A 33 14.00 -0.31 7.98
N SER A 34 14.67 -0.39 9.12
CA SER A 34 14.39 0.43 10.30
C SER A 34 15.62 1.25 10.68
N ALA A 35 15.42 2.55 10.88
CA ALA A 35 16.45 3.50 11.32
C ALA A 35 15.98 4.24 12.57
N LEU A 36 16.23 3.67 13.76
CA LEU A 36 15.73 4.22 15.03
C LEU A 36 16.13 5.69 15.29
N GLY A 37 17.28 6.14 14.78
CA GLY A 37 17.72 7.53 14.88
C GLY A 37 16.88 8.52 14.07
N ALA A 38 16.13 8.04 13.08
CA ALA A 38 15.25 8.79 12.20
C ALA A 38 13.76 8.58 12.54
N ALA A 39 13.46 8.02 13.71
CA ALA A 39 12.09 7.82 14.15
C ALA A 39 11.32 9.15 14.17
N PHE A 40 10.09 9.14 13.66
CA PHE A 40 9.23 10.32 13.52
C PHE A 40 9.79 11.44 12.63
N GLU A 41 10.77 11.15 11.78
CA GLU A 41 11.16 12.11 10.74
C GLU A 41 9.97 12.43 9.81
N GLY A 42 9.83 13.73 9.52
CA GLY A 42 8.75 14.22 8.66
C GLY A 42 8.96 13.89 7.17
N PRO A 43 8.00 14.30 6.32
CA PRO A 43 8.09 14.10 4.88
C PRO A 43 9.36 14.71 4.26
N SER A 44 10.02 13.94 3.40
CA SER A 44 11.19 14.37 2.62
C SER A 44 11.18 13.76 1.22
N ALA A 45 12.09 14.19 0.34
CA ALA A 45 12.21 13.61 -0.99
C ALA A 45 12.59 12.11 -0.96
N ALA A 46 13.32 11.68 0.06
CA ALA A 46 13.67 10.27 0.29
C ALA A 46 12.52 9.50 0.96
N HIS A 47 11.72 10.18 1.79
CA HIS A 47 10.62 9.61 2.56
C HIS A 47 9.34 10.45 2.36
N PRO A 48 8.61 10.26 1.24
CA PRO A 48 7.52 11.18 0.85
C PRO A 48 6.40 11.32 1.88
N LEU A 49 6.22 10.31 2.73
CA LEU A 49 5.26 10.32 3.83
C LEU A 49 5.92 10.33 5.22
N GLY A 50 7.25 10.46 5.27
CA GLY A 50 8.05 10.41 6.51
C GLY A 50 8.25 8.99 7.05
N MET A 51 8.71 8.93 8.30
CA MET A 51 9.01 7.68 9.01
C MET A 51 8.08 7.45 10.20
N ASP A 52 7.85 6.17 10.53
CA ASP A 52 7.10 5.77 11.71
C ASP A 52 7.94 5.81 13.01
N SER A 53 7.36 5.34 14.11
CA SER A 53 8.01 5.30 15.43
C SER A 53 9.20 4.35 15.52
N ALA A 54 9.36 3.44 14.56
CA ALA A 54 10.52 2.55 14.46
C ALA A 54 11.54 3.05 13.42
N GLY A 55 11.31 4.21 12.81
CA GLY A 55 12.15 4.74 11.75
C GLY A 55 12.02 3.98 10.43
N ARG A 56 10.83 3.46 10.12
CA ARG A 56 10.54 2.82 8.82
C ARG A 56 9.76 3.76 7.91
N ASP A 57 10.05 3.70 6.61
CA ASP A 57 9.39 4.53 5.60
C ASP A 57 7.89 4.22 5.49
N ILE A 58 7.04 5.22 5.78
CA ILE A 58 5.58 5.05 5.84
C ILE A 58 5.00 4.66 4.47
N LEU A 59 5.48 5.28 3.38
CA LEU A 59 4.98 4.99 2.04
C LEU A 59 5.25 3.54 1.64
N SER A 60 6.47 3.07 1.85
CA SER A 60 6.89 1.70 1.59
C SER A 60 6.03 0.72 2.40
N ARG A 61 5.80 1.01 3.69
CA ARG A 61 4.93 0.17 4.53
C ARG A 61 3.49 0.13 4.07
N LEU A 62 2.94 1.24 3.60
CA LEU A 62 1.57 1.29 3.06
C LEU A 62 1.44 0.48 1.78
N LEU A 63 2.40 0.62 0.85
CA LEU A 63 2.38 -0.10 -0.42
C LEU A 63 2.52 -1.62 -0.22
N TYR A 64 3.50 -2.05 0.58
CA TYR A 64 3.68 -3.48 0.88
C TYR A 64 2.58 -4.04 1.78
N GLY A 65 2.11 -3.29 2.77
CA GLY A 65 0.96 -3.67 3.60
C GLY A 65 -0.31 -3.89 2.75
N GLY A 66 -0.52 -3.03 1.75
CA GLY A 66 -1.60 -3.21 0.77
C GLY A 66 -1.52 -4.53 0.00
N ARG A 67 -0.31 -5.02 -0.33
CA ARG A 67 -0.14 -6.31 -1.03
C ARG A 67 -0.63 -7.46 -0.16
N ASN A 68 -0.29 -7.43 1.13
CA ASN A 68 -0.75 -8.41 2.10
C ASN A 68 -2.27 -8.36 2.26
N THR A 69 -2.86 -7.16 2.32
CA THR A 69 -4.33 -6.99 2.40
C THR A 69 -5.03 -7.55 1.16
N LEU A 70 -4.56 -7.19 -0.04
CA LEU A 70 -5.14 -7.70 -1.30
C LEU A 70 -4.98 -9.22 -1.41
N GLY A 71 -3.80 -9.75 -1.09
CA GLY A 71 -3.55 -11.20 -1.08
C GLY A 71 -4.48 -11.94 -0.12
N GLY A 72 -4.64 -11.43 1.10
CA GLY A 72 -5.56 -12.00 2.09
C GLY A 72 -7.02 -11.97 1.62
N ALA A 73 -7.47 -10.86 1.02
CA ALA A 73 -8.83 -10.75 0.47
C ALA A 73 -9.06 -11.76 -0.67
N LEU A 74 -8.09 -11.93 -1.57
CA LEU A 74 -8.16 -12.91 -2.66
C LEU A 74 -8.21 -14.35 -2.15
N ILE A 75 -7.41 -14.68 -1.14
CA ILE A 75 -7.44 -16.01 -0.51
C ILE A 75 -8.81 -16.27 0.13
N ALA A 76 -9.32 -15.31 0.91
CA ALA A 76 -10.63 -15.44 1.55
C ALA A 76 -11.76 -15.62 0.52
N LEU A 77 -11.74 -14.86 -0.57
CA LEU A 77 -12.68 -15.01 -1.67
C LEU A 77 -12.56 -16.38 -2.34
N GLY A 78 -11.33 -16.86 -2.58
CA GLY A 78 -11.10 -18.18 -3.17
C GLY A 78 -11.65 -19.31 -2.31
N VAL A 79 -11.45 -19.25 -0.99
CA VAL A 79 -12.01 -20.23 -0.04
C VAL A 79 -13.54 -20.18 -0.04
N ALA A 80 -14.12 -18.97 -0.01
CA ALA A 80 -15.57 -18.81 -0.04
C ALA A 80 -16.19 -19.40 -1.32
N LEU A 81 -15.56 -19.21 -2.48
CA LEU A 81 -16.02 -19.79 -3.75
C LEU A 81 -15.83 -21.32 -3.83
N ALA A 82 -14.86 -21.87 -3.10
CA ALA A 82 -14.57 -23.30 -3.11
C ALA A 82 -15.47 -24.10 -2.15
N LEU A 83 -15.87 -23.49 -1.03
CA LEU A 83 -16.61 -24.17 0.06
C LEU A 83 -18.06 -23.70 0.21
N GLY A 84 -18.40 -22.49 -0.24
CA GLY A 84 -19.74 -21.92 -0.21
C GLY A 84 -20.58 -22.35 -1.39
#